data_AF-A0A098E7P2-F1
#
_entry.id   AF-A0A098E7P2-F1
#
_cell.length_a   1.000
_cell.length_b   1.000
_cell.length_c   1.000
_cell.angle_alpha   90.00
_cell.angle_beta   90.00
_cell.angle_gamma   90.00
#
_symmetry.space_group_name_H-M   'P 1'
#
loop_
_entity.id
_entity.type
_entity.pdbx_description
1 polymer ?
#
loop_
_entity_poly.entity_id
_entity_poly.type
_entity_poly.pdbx_seq_one_letter_code
_entity_poly.pdbx_strand_id
1 'polypeptide(L)' 'MNDLDKSKTYLVYCQSGHRSGSAMENFQQLKFGLVYNLLRSINSRRSEGFPV' A
#
# COMPACT_ATOMS: atom_id res chain seq x y z
N MET A 1 -9.14 14.19 -7.61
CA MET A 1 -8.52 12.84 -7.53
C MET A 1 -7.29 12.77 -8.45
N ASN A 2 -6.34 13.70 -8.30
CA ASN A 2 -5.09 13.74 -9.08
C ASN A 2 -3.90 14.19 -8.21
N ASP A 3 -4.00 13.98 -6.90
CA ASP A 3 -3.01 14.51 -5.94
C ASP A 3 -1.76 13.64 -5.80
N LEU A 4 -1.77 12.44 -6.39
CA LEU A 4 -0.66 11.48 -6.31
C LEU A 4 0.17 11.50 -7.59
N ASP A 5 1.45 11.84 -7.42
CA ASP A 5 2.44 11.84 -8.49
C ASP A 5 2.82 10.41 -8.88
N LYS A 6 2.62 10.04 -10.15
CA LYS A 6 2.80 8.68 -10.65
C LYS A 6 4.25 8.23 -10.76
N SER A 7 5.22 9.14 -10.77
CA SER A 7 6.64 8.78 -10.85
C SER A 7 7.24 8.41 -9.49
N LYS A 8 6.52 8.67 -8.40
CA LYS A 8 7.00 8.35 -7.05
C LYS A 8 6.78 6.89 -6.70
N THR A 9 7.59 6.43 -5.75
CA THR A 9 7.45 5.11 -5.13
C THR A 9 6.41 5.15 -4.01
N TYR A 10 5.44 4.24 -4.04
CA TYR A 10 4.41 4.13 -3.02
C TYR A 10 4.47 2.80 -2.28
N LEU A 11 4.25 2.87 -0.96
CA LEU A 11 4.02 1.71 -0.12
C LEU A 11 2.57 1.72 0.34
N VAL A 12 1.79 0.75 -0.12
CA VAL A 12 0.37 0.63 0.20
C VAL A 12 0.20 -0.44 1.26
N TYR A 13 -0.56 -0.14 2.31
CA TYR A 13 -0.88 -1.07 3.38
C TYR A 13 -2.32 -0.88 3.82
N CYS A 14 -2.90 -1.91 4.43
CA CYS A 14 -4.15 -1.77 5.14
C CYS A 14 -4.15 -2.64 6.40
N GLN A 15 -5.23 -2.59 7.16
CA GLN A 15 -5.34 -3.34 8.41
C GLN A 15 -5.15 -4.84 8.19
N SER A 16 -5.68 -5.44 7.12
CA SER A 16 -5.73 -6.91 6.94
C SER A 16 -5.22 -7.43 5.59
N GLY A 17 -4.67 -6.56 4.74
CA GLY A 17 -4.22 -6.89 3.38
C GLY A 17 -5.30 -6.82 2.27
N HIS A 18 -6.58 -6.96 2.60
CA HIS A 18 -7.64 -7.03 1.58
C HIS A 18 -7.82 -5.74 0.76
N ARG A 19 -7.83 -4.57 1.41
CA ARG A 19 -8.04 -3.27 0.74
C ARG A 19 -6.81 -2.83 -0.03
N SER A 20 -5.62 -3.10 0.51
CA SER A 20 -4.38 -2.79 -0.18
C SER A 20 -4.20 -3.66 -1.42
N GLY A 21 -4.67 -4.91 -1.42
CA GLY A 21 -4.76 -5.75 -2.61
C GLY A 21 -5.58 -5.09 -3.73
N SER A 22 -6.82 -4.67 -3.45
CA SER A 22 -7.66 -4.00 -4.45
C SER A 22 -7.11 -2.64 -4.89
N ALA A 23 -6.44 -1.91 -4.00
CA ALA A 23 -5.75 -0.68 -4.37
C ALA A 23 -4.63 -0.94 -5.40
N MET A 24 -3.87 -2.05 -5.28
CA MET A 24 -2.83 -2.41 -6.25
C MET A 24 -3.36 -2.55 -7.68
N GLU A 25 -4.59 -3.05 -7.86
CA GLU A 25 -5.22 -3.15 -9.18
C GLU A 25 -5.46 -1.76 -9.78
N ASN A 26 -5.90 -0.80 -8.96
CA ASN A 26 -6.07 0.59 -9.37
C ASN A 26 -4.73 1.24 -9.73
N PHE A 27 -3.69 1.05 -8.90
CA PHE A 27 -2.34 1.57 -9.18
C PHE A 27 -1.77 1.04 -10.50
N GLN A 28 -2.01 -0.23 -10.83
CA GLN A 28 -1.63 -0.82 -12.11
C GLN A 28 -2.41 -0.22 -13.28
N GLN A 29 -3.74 -0.12 -13.17
CA GLN A 29 -4.59 0.47 -14.22
C GLN A 29 -4.22 1.94 -14.49
N LEU A 30 -3.86 2.69 -13.45
CA LEU A 30 -3.47 4.09 -13.54
C LEU A 30 -2.00 4.31 -13.94
N LYS A 31 -1.23 3.24 -14.14
CA LYS A 31 0.19 3.22 -14.54
C LYS A 31 1.13 3.98 -13.58
N PHE A 32 0.98 3.74 -12.29
CA PHE A 32 1.99 4.18 -11.33
C PHE A 32 3.28 3.36 -11.50
N GLY A 33 4.43 4.02 -11.27
CA GLY A 33 5.74 3.40 -11.50
C GLY A 33 6.05 2.26 -10.52
N LEU A 34 6.42 2.61 -9.29
CA LEU A 34 6.81 1.62 -8.26
C LEU A 34 5.82 1.65 -7.12
N VAL A 35 5.14 0.52 -6.91
CA VAL A 35 4.14 0.37 -5.84
C VAL A 35 4.34 -0.97 -5.15
N TYR A 36 4.44 -0.94 -3.82
CA TYR A 36 4.63 -2.13 -3.00
C TYR A 36 3.42 -2.34 -2.09
N ASN A 37 2.88 -3.56 -2.06
CA ASN A 37 1.85 -3.94 -1.09
C ASN A 37 2.51 -4.55 0.13
N LEU A 38 2.31 -3.93 1.28
CA LEU A 38 2.78 -4.47 2.54
C LEU A 38 1.78 -5.51 3.06
N LEU A 39 2.07 -6.78 2.77
CA LEU A 39 1.22 -7.93 3.10
C LEU A 39 1.02 -8.13 4.60
N ARG A 40 1.91 -7.59 5.44
CA ARG A 40 1.77 -7.65 6.90
C ARG A 40 0.78 -6.62 7.41
N SER A 41 -0.29 -7.15 7.99
CA SER A 41 -1.31 -6.43 8.75
C SER A 41 -0.69 -5.46 9.77
N ILE A 42 -1.27 -4.26 9.93
CA ILE A 42 -0.88 -3.31 10.98
C ILE A 42 -0.87 -3.98 12.36
N ASN A 43 -1.78 -4.94 12.59
CA ASN A 43 -1.88 -5.67 13.86
C ASN A 43 -0.61 -6.49 14.12
N SER A 44 -0.03 -7.11 13.09
CA SER A 44 1.27 -7.81 13.22
C SER A 44 2.40 -6.83 13.54
N ARG A 45 2.41 -5.65 12.92
CA ARG A 45 3.45 -4.64 13.15
C ARG A 45 3.40 -4.06 14.55
N ARG A 46 2.21 -3.79 15.09
CA ARG A 46 2.03 -3.42 16.50
C ARG A 46 2.50 -4.52 17.44
N SER A 47 2.16 -5.78 17.14
CA SER A 47 2.59 -6.92 17.97
C SER A 47 4.10 -7.13 17.95
N GLU A 48 4.78 -6.75 16.89
CA GLU A 48 6.22 -6.94 16.71
C GLU A 48 7.03 -5.69 17.09
N GLY A 49 6.39 -4.67 17.67
CA GLY A 49 7.07 -3.49 18.20
C GLY A 49 7.57 -2.50 17.15
N PHE A 50 7.11 -2.62 15.90
CA PHE A 50 7.44 -1.63 14.88
C PHE A 50 6.68 -0.31 15.15
N PRO A 51 7.32 0.85 14.96
CA PRO A 51 6.64 2.13 15.04
C PRO A 51 5.49 2.16 14.02
N VAL A 52 4.34 2.66 14.47
CA VAL A 52 3.12 2.80 13.65
C VAL A 52 2.87 4.24 13.27
#